data_AF-A0AB39U4B1-F1
#
_entry.id   AF-A0AB39U4B1-F1
#
_cell.length_a   1.000
_cell.length_b   1.000
_cell.length_c   1.000
_cell.angle_alpha   90.00
_cell.angle_beta   90.00
_cell.angle_gamma   90.00
#
_symmetry.space_group_name_H-M   'P 1'
#
loop_
_entity.id
_entity.type
_entity.pdbx_description
1 polymer ?
#
loop_
_entity_poly.entity_id
_entity_poly.type
_entity_poly.pdbx_seq_one_letter_code
_entity_poly.pdbx_strand_id
1 'polypeptide(L)'
;MEKTIELAVRYNNQSIEAITNFFADLISFFTLFYLLFVLEIQINITKSFLLEVFFGLDDSKKSLLILLVTDLLVGYHSSNIWELFFEFLLNHYGLPESQTGIFLLVATLPVLLDVLFKYLIFRHLNRSSPATVATYHAMIE
;
A
#
# COMPACT_ATOMS: atom_id res chain seq x y z
N MET A 1 36.24 -30.07 -5.65
CA MET A 1 36.78 -28.83 -5.07
C MET A 1 36.38 -27.62 -5.90
N GLU A 2 36.56 -27.63 -7.22
CA GLU A 2 36.14 -26.52 -8.11
C GLU A 2 34.67 -26.11 -7.93
N LYS A 3 33.73 -27.07 -7.94
CA LYS A 3 32.29 -26.79 -7.71
C LYS A 3 31.99 -26.09 -6.38
N THR A 4 32.78 -26.37 -5.33
CA THR A 4 32.58 -25.79 -4.00
C THR A 4 33.12 -24.36 -3.93
N ILE A 5 34.24 -24.10 -4.62
CA ILE A 5 34.85 -22.76 -4.75
C ILE A 5 33.94 -21.87 -5.60
N GLU A 6 33.41 -22.41 -6.70
CA GLU A 6 32.50 -21.70 -7.60
C GLU A 6 31.20 -21.30 -6.88
N LEU A 7 30.67 -22.19 -6.04
CA LEU A 7 29.51 -21.90 -5.19
C LEU A 7 29.82 -20.78 -4.18
N ALA A 8 30.98 -20.84 -3.51
CA ALA A 8 31.40 -19.84 -2.53
C ALA A 8 31.56 -18.44 -3.16
N VAL A 9 32.15 -18.34 -4.34
CA VAL A 9 32.27 -17.08 -5.09
C VAL A 9 30.90 -16.54 -5.48
N ARG A 10 29.97 -17.41 -5.91
CA ARG A 10 28.60 -17.00 -6.27
C ARG A 10 27.83 -16.42 -5.08
N TYR A 11 27.86 -17.09 -3.93
CA TYR A 11 27.22 -16.59 -2.71
C TYR A 11 27.83 -15.28 -2.22
N ASN A 12 29.15 -15.13 -2.33
CA ASN A 12 29.82 -13.89 -1.95
C ASN A 12 29.39 -12.71 -2.84
N ASN A 13 29.28 -12.93 -4.15
CA ASN A 13 28.80 -11.90 -5.08
C ASN A 13 27.33 -11.53 -4.84
N GLN A 14 26.46 -12.52 -4.62
CA GLN A 14 25.05 -12.28 -4.28
C GLN A 14 24.91 -11.49 -2.97
N SER A 15 25.76 -11.77 -1.98
CA SER A 15 25.76 -11.04 -0.70
C SER A 15 26.20 -9.59 -0.89
N ILE A 16 27.24 -9.34 -1.70
CA ILE A 16 27.71 -7.98 -2.02
C ILE A 16 26.64 -7.19 -2.78
N GLU A 17 25.95 -7.84 -3.72
CA GLU A 17 24.86 -7.24 -4.50
C GLU A 17 23.68 -6.86 -3.62
N ALA A 18 23.21 -7.77 -2.75
CA ALA A 18 22.13 -7.48 -1.81
C ALA A 18 22.46 -6.31 -0.87
N ILE A 19 23.69 -6.26 -0.35
CA ILE A 19 24.14 -5.14 0.51
C ILE A 19 24.18 -3.84 -0.29
N THR A 20 24.66 -3.87 -1.53
CA THR A 20 24.76 -2.68 -2.38
C THR A 20 23.38 -2.16 -2.76
N ASN A 21 22.43 -3.05 -3.10
CA ASN A 21 21.03 -2.71 -3.36
C ASN A 21 20.39 -2.08 -2.13
N PHE A 22 20.63 -2.62 -0.94
CA PHE A 22 20.13 -2.04 0.31
C PHE A 22 20.63 -0.60 0.52
N PHE A 23 21.93 -0.34 0.32
CA PHE A 23 22.48 1.02 0.43
C PHE A 23 21.99 1.96 -0.67
N ALA A 24 21.84 1.46 -1.90
CA ALA A 24 21.30 2.24 -3.01
C ALA A 24 19.85 2.67 -2.74
N ASP A 25 19.02 1.75 -2.24
CA ASP A 25 17.65 2.03 -1.81
C ASP A 25 17.60 3.03 -0.67
N LEU A 26 18.48 2.90 0.32
CA LEU A 26 18.56 3.81 1.45
C LEU A 26 18.87 5.25 0.97
N ILE A 27 19.86 5.40 0.09
CA ILE A 27 20.23 6.70 -0.49
C ILE A 27 19.09 7.25 -1.36
N SER A 28 18.46 6.40 -2.18
CA SER A 28 17.29 6.77 -2.98
C SER A 28 16.14 7.26 -2.10
N PHE A 29 15.86 6.56 -1.00
CA PHE A 29 14.85 6.92 -0.02
C PHE A 29 15.14 8.28 0.64
N PHE A 30 16.38 8.52 1.07
CA PHE A 30 16.77 9.83 1.62
C PHE A 30 16.66 10.95 0.58
N THR A 31 17.05 10.68 -0.66
CA THR A 31 16.98 11.65 -1.75
C THR A 31 15.52 11.99 -2.07
N LEU A 32 14.65 10.98 -2.12
CA LEU A 32 13.21 11.16 -2.30
C LEU A 32 12.61 11.97 -1.14
N PHE A 33 12.96 11.64 0.10
CA PHE A 33 12.43 12.35 1.27
C PHE A 33 12.91 13.81 1.29
N TYR A 34 14.16 14.05 0.95
CA TYR A 34 14.71 15.39 0.77
C TYR A 34 13.96 16.15 -0.33
N LEU A 35 13.71 15.51 -1.48
CA LEU A 35 12.94 16.10 -2.56
C LEU A 35 11.52 16.47 -2.11
N LEU A 36 10.83 15.57 -1.40
CA LEU A 36 9.49 15.84 -0.86
C LEU A 36 9.49 17.03 0.09
N PHE A 37 10.53 17.17 0.93
CA PHE A 37 10.68 18.32 1.81
C PHE A 37 10.89 19.62 1.03
N VAL A 38 11.74 19.62 0.00
CA VAL A 38 11.95 20.80 -0.86
C VAL A 38 10.68 21.16 -1.63
N LEU A 39 9.87 20.17 -2.03
CA LEU A 39 8.62 20.35 -2.76
C LEU A 39 7.40 20.58 -1.85
N GLU A 40 7.59 20.84 -0.55
CA GLU A 40 6.50 21.00 0.43
C GLU A 40 5.40 21.97 -0.06
N ILE A 41 5.79 23.10 -0.65
CA ILE A 41 4.84 24.10 -1.18
C ILE A 41 3.98 23.50 -2.29
N GLN A 42 4.60 22.81 -3.25
CA GLN A 42 3.90 22.21 -4.39
C GLN A 42 2.96 21.09 -3.92
N ILE A 43 3.44 20.25 -2.98
CA ILE A 43 2.65 19.21 -2.35
C ILE A 43 1.44 19.81 -1.63
N ASN A 44 1.61 20.93 -0.93
CA ASN A 44 0.51 21.58 -0.21
C ASN A 44 -0.52 22.19 -1.17
N ILE A 45 -0.09 22.73 -2.33
CA ILE A 45 -0.99 23.21 -3.38
C ILE A 45 -1.78 22.03 -3.97
N THR A 46 -1.12 20.94 -4.35
CA THR A 46 -1.80 19.74 -4.86
C THR A 46 -2.75 19.15 -3.83
N LYS A 47 -2.35 19.09 -2.56
CA LYS A 47 -3.21 18.63 -1.47
C LYS A 47 -4.45 19.51 -1.34
N SER A 48 -4.29 20.83 -1.37
CA SER A 48 -5.41 21.77 -1.27
C SER A 48 -6.37 21.62 -2.46
N PHE A 49 -5.83 21.48 -3.67
CA PHE A 49 -6.62 21.22 -4.89
C PHE A 49 -7.38 19.89 -4.80
N LEU A 50 -6.72 18.81 -4.36
CA LEU A 50 -7.37 17.51 -4.18
C LEU A 50 -8.48 17.56 -3.11
N LEU A 51 -8.24 18.28 -2.00
CA LEU A 51 -9.25 18.48 -0.97
C LEU A 51 -10.42 19.31 -1.50
N GLU A 52 -10.17 20.37 -2.26
CA GLU A 52 -11.22 21.18 -2.87
C GLU A 52 -12.08 20.37 -3.83
N VAL A 53 -11.45 19.59 -4.71
CA VAL A 53 -12.15 18.63 -5.59
C VAL A 53 -12.96 17.64 -4.77
N PHE A 54 -12.38 17.07 -3.71
CA PHE A 54 -13.06 16.08 -2.87
C PHE A 54 -14.23 16.68 -2.09
N PHE A 55 -14.09 17.86 -1.50
CA PHE A 55 -15.15 18.53 -0.74
C PHE A 55 -16.24 19.12 -1.64
N GLY A 56 -15.91 19.47 -2.89
CA GLY A 56 -16.87 19.91 -3.90
C GLY A 56 -17.76 18.78 -4.46
N LEU A 57 -17.48 17.52 -4.15
CA LEU A 57 -18.33 16.39 -4.50
C LEU A 57 -19.52 16.26 -3.55
N ASP A 58 -20.65 15.78 -4.06
CA ASP A 58 -21.78 15.33 -3.22
C ASP A 58 -21.36 14.13 -2.37
N ASP A 59 -21.96 13.97 -1.20
CA ASP A 59 -21.59 12.90 -0.25
C ASP A 59 -21.72 11.48 -0.83
N SER A 60 -22.66 11.27 -1.75
CA SER A 60 -22.78 10.02 -2.50
C SER A 60 -21.60 9.79 -3.46
N LYS A 61 -21.11 10.83 -4.14
CA LYS A 61 -19.97 10.75 -5.07
C LYS A 61 -18.65 10.57 -4.32
N LYS A 62 -18.49 11.20 -3.15
CA LYS A 62 -17.36 10.96 -2.25
C LYS A 62 -17.29 9.50 -1.84
N SER A 63 -18.41 8.92 -1.41
CA SER A 63 -18.52 7.50 -1.06
C SER A 63 -18.16 6.58 -2.23
N LEU A 64 -18.67 6.89 -3.43
CA LEU A 64 -18.38 6.12 -4.64
C LEU A 64 -16.89 6.19 -5.02
N LEU A 65 -16.28 7.38 -4.94
CA LEU A 65 -14.87 7.56 -5.24
C LEU A 65 -13.98 6.77 -4.26
N ILE A 66 -14.29 6.80 -2.96
CA ILE A 66 -13.53 6.01 -1.98
C ILE A 66 -13.73 4.51 -2.23
N LEU A 67 -14.95 4.06 -2.53
CA LEU A 67 -15.24 2.67 -2.86
C LEU A 67 -14.47 2.24 -4.11
N LEU A 68 -14.48 3.05 -5.18
CA LEU A 68 -13.75 2.78 -6.42
C LEU A 68 -12.24 2.71 -6.19
N VAL A 69 -11.66 3.66 -5.46
CA VAL A 69 -10.22 3.65 -5.14
C VAL A 69 -9.87 2.41 -4.31
N THR A 70 -10.71 2.06 -3.35
CA THR A 70 -10.49 0.86 -2.52
C THR A 70 -10.62 -0.40 -3.35
N ASP A 71 -11.62 -0.49 -4.21
CA ASP A 71 -11.83 -1.63 -5.10
C ASP A 71 -10.69 -1.74 -6.13
N LEU A 72 -10.08 -0.63 -6.57
CA LEU A 72 -8.88 -0.66 -7.41
C LEU A 72 -7.62 -1.06 -6.63
N LEU A 73 -7.47 -0.65 -5.37
CA LEU A 73 -6.31 -0.97 -4.54
C LEU A 73 -6.36 -2.40 -3.98
N VAL A 74 -7.56 -2.94 -3.80
CA VAL A 74 -7.80 -4.22 -3.15
C VAL A 74 -8.28 -5.27 -4.16
N GLY A 75 -9.14 -4.88 -5.10
CA GLY A 75 -9.58 -5.66 -6.24
C GLY A 75 -8.49 -5.74 -7.32
N TYR A 76 -7.34 -6.27 -6.93
CA TYR A 76 -6.30 -6.71 -7.85
C TYR A 76 -6.59 -8.15 -8.26
N HIS A 77 -7.34 -8.29 -9.36
CA HIS A 77 -7.99 -9.52 -9.82
C HIS A 77 -7.08 -10.69 -10.26
N SER A 78 -5.82 -10.73 -9.89
CA SER A 78 -5.12 -12.01 -9.78
C SER A 78 -4.04 -11.87 -8.74
N SER A 79 -4.01 -12.80 -7.78
CA SER A 79 -2.90 -13.08 -6.86
C SER A 79 -1.51 -12.76 -7.44
N ASN A 80 -1.34 -12.94 -8.74
CA ASN A 80 -0.18 -12.60 -9.55
C ASN A 80 0.43 -11.20 -9.31
N ILE A 81 -0.36 -10.13 -9.11
CA ILE A 81 0.24 -8.79 -8.90
C ILE A 81 0.85 -8.66 -7.51
N TRP A 82 0.17 -9.20 -6.50
CA TRP A 82 0.71 -9.29 -5.15
C TRP A 82 1.89 -10.25 -5.07
N GLU A 83 1.83 -11.36 -5.81
CA GLU A 83 2.90 -12.35 -5.92
C GLU A 83 4.16 -11.72 -6.52
N LEU A 84 4.05 -11.07 -7.69
CA LEU A 84 5.16 -10.36 -8.32
C LEU A 84 5.70 -9.21 -7.44
N PHE A 85 4.83 -8.49 -6.73
CA PHE A 85 5.25 -7.44 -5.81
C PHE A 85 6.10 -7.99 -4.66
N PHE A 86 5.64 -9.07 -4.00
CA PHE A 86 6.38 -9.68 -2.90
C PHE A 86 7.60 -10.47 -3.37
N GLU A 87 7.55 -11.11 -4.54
CA GLU A 87 8.70 -11.78 -5.16
C GLU A 87 9.80 -10.77 -5.48
N PHE A 88 9.45 -9.64 -6.13
CA PHE A 88 10.39 -8.56 -6.39
C PHE A 88 10.98 -8.00 -5.09
N LEU A 89 10.14 -7.74 -4.09
CA LEU A 89 10.59 -7.21 -2.81
C LEU A 89 11.56 -8.19 -2.12
N LEU A 90 11.19 -9.46 -1.96
CA LEU A 90 12.02 -10.44 -1.26
C LEU A 90 13.33 -10.74 -2.00
N ASN A 91 13.29 -10.82 -3.33
CA ASN A 91 14.47 -11.03 -4.16
C ASN A 91 15.43 -9.83 -4.07
N HIS A 92 14.89 -8.60 -4.11
CA HIS A 92 15.69 -7.38 -3.98
C HIS A 92 16.41 -7.28 -2.62
N TYR A 93 15.78 -7.75 -1.55
CA TYR A 93 16.39 -7.83 -0.20
C TYR A 93 17.21 -9.12 0.04
N GLY A 94 17.35 -9.99 -0.96
CA GLY A 94 18.15 -11.22 -0.88
C GLY A 94 17.62 -12.26 0.12
N LEU A 95 16.33 -12.19 0.49
CA LEU A 95 15.71 -13.16 1.38
C LEU A 95 15.41 -14.45 0.61
N PRO A 96 15.63 -15.64 1.22
CA PRO A 96 15.35 -16.90 0.54
C PRO A 96 13.88 -16.95 0.15
N GLU A 97 13.62 -17.18 -1.14
CA GLU A 97 12.28 -17.36 -1.72
C GLU A 97 11.57 -18.57 -1.08
N SER A 98 11.00 -18.38 0.10
CA SER A 98 10.03 -19.33 0.63
C SER A 98 8.72 -19.07 -0.10
N GLN A 99 8.45 -19.87 -1.14
CA GLN A 99 7.19 -19.78 -1.89
C GLN A 99 5.98 -19.80 -0.93
N THR A 100 6.06 -20.60 0.14
CA THR A 100 5.05 -20.62 1.21
C THR A 100 4.85 -19.26 1.89
N GLY A 101 5.92 -18.51 2.15
CA GLY A 101 5.83 -17.18 2.77
C GLY A 101 5.16 -16.16 1.85
N ILE A 102 5.53 -16.18 0.56
CA ILE A 102 4.90 -15.33 -0.47
C ILE A 102 3.41 -15.67 -0.59
N PHE A 103 3.07 -16.96 -0.73
CA PHE A 103 1.67 -17.39 -0.81
C PHE A 103 0.84 -16.99 0.41
N LEU A 104 1.39 -17.11 1.62
CA LEU A 104 0.70 -16.68 2.84
C LEU A 104 0.48 -15.16 2.87
N LEU A 105 1.47 -14.36 2.48
CA LEU A 105 1.35 -12.90 2.41
C LEU A 105 0.32 -12.47 1.36
N VAL A 106 0.39 -13.05 0.16
CA VAL A 106 -0.57 -12.81 -0.94
C VAL A 106 -1.99 -13.23 -0.56
N ALA A 107 -2.16 -14.29 0.23
CA ALA A 107 -3.47 -14.75 0.66
C ALA A 107 -4.07 -13.91 1.80
N THR A 108 -3.25 -13.37 2.70
CA THR A 108 -3.74 -12.73 3.93
C THR A 108 -3.77 -11.21 3.86
N LEU A 109 -2.72 -10.57 3.34
CA LEU A 109 -2.61 -9.12 3.37
C LEU A 109 -3.65 -8.41 2.49
N PRO A 110 -3.91 -8.84 1.24
CA PRO A 110 -4.92 -8.18 0.40
C PRO A 110 -6.32 -8.28 1.02
N VAL A 111 -6.66 -9.44 1.59
CA VAL A 111 -7.95 -9.67 2.25
C VAL A 111 -8.09 -8.83 3.53
N LEU A 112 -7.03 -8.71 4.32
CA LEU A 112 -7.03 -7.87 5.52
C LEU A 112 -7.20 -6.39 5.16
N LEU A 113 -6.48 -5.92 4.13
CA LEU A 113 -6.58 -4.56 3.61
C LEU A 113 -8.01 -4.28 3.10
N ASP A 114 -8.62 -5.23 2.37
CA ASP A 114 -10.01 -5.14 1.92
C ASP A 114 -10.98 -4.82 3.06
N VAL A 115 -10.93 -5.67 4.10
CA VAL A 115 -11.84 -5.58 5.23
C VAL A 115 -11.58 -4.29 6.02
N LEU A 116 -10.31 -3.92 6.23
CA LEU A 116 -9.95 -2.69 6.93
C LEU A 116 -10.46 -1.45 6.18
N PHE A 117 -10.24 -1.36 4.87
CA PHE A 117 -10.71 -0.21 4.09
C PHE A 117 -12.23 -0.16 4.04
N LYS A 118 -12.92 -1.28 3.79
CA LYS A 118 -14.39 -1.34 3.85
C LYS A 118 -14.93 -0.92 5.23
N TYR A 119 -14.29 -1.37 6.30
CA TYR A 119 -14.64 -0.96 7.66
C TYR A 119 -14.43 0.54 7.90
N LEU A 120 -13.30 1.10 7.47
CA LEU A 120 -13.01 2.53 7.60
C LEU A 120 -14.01 3.38 6.82
N ILE A 121 -14.37 2.95 5.61
CA ILE A 121 -15.39 3.58 4.78
C ILE A 121 -16.74 3.55 5.49
N PHE A 122 -17.19 2.36 5.91
CA PHE A 122 -18.47 2.21 6.60
C PHE A 122 -18.54 3.05 7.87
N ARG A 123 -17.45 3.06 8.65
CA ARG A 123 -17.32 3.89 9.85
C ARG A 123 -17.34 5.38 9.53
N HIS A 124 -16.67 5.82 8.47
CA HIS A 124 -16.64 7.21 8.05
C HIS A 124 -18.03 7.67 7.57
N LEU A 125 -18.71 6.86 6.77
CA LEU A 125 -20.06 7.12 6.27
C LEU A 125 -21.10 7.15 7.39
N ASN A 126 -21.06 6.20 8.33
CA ASN A 126 -21.96 6.21 9.49
C ASN A 126 -21.74 7.39 10.43
N ARG A 127 -20.51 7.89 10.54
CA ARG A 127 -20.19 9.06 11.36
C ARG A 127 -20.68 10.38 10.72
N SER A 128 -20.80 10.43 9.40
CA SER A 128 -21.37 11.57 8.66
C SER A 128 -22.90 11.60 8.63
N SER A 129 -23.58 10.58 9.18
CA SER A 129 -25.05 10.57 9.35
C SER A 129 -25.51 10.54 10.82
N PRO A 130 -25.24 11.59 11.63
CA PRO A 130 -25.93 11.77 12.92
C PRO A 130 -27.44 11.98 12.75
N ALA A 131 -27.89 12.42 11.56
CA ALA A 131 -29.30 12.73 11.28
C ALA A 131 -30.19 11.48 11.25
N THR A 132 -29.70 10.31 10.83
CA THR A 132 -30.52 9.09 10.77
C THR A 132 -30.74 8.48 12.15
N VAL A 133 -29.74 8.56 13.05
CA VAL A 133 -29.87 8.10 14.44
C VAL A 133 -30.82 9.00 15.25
N ALA A 134 -30.76 10.32 15.05
CA ALA A 134 -31.71 11.24 15.67
C ALA A 134 -33.14 11.02 15.16
N THR A 135 -33.32 10.72 13.87
CA THR A 135 -34.64 10.45 13.29
C THR A 135 -35.20 9.10 13.74
N TYR A 136 -34.37 8.07 13.93
CA TYR A 136 -34.80 6.78 14.48
C TYR A 136 -35.23 6.89 15.95
N HIS A 137 -34.49 7.65 16.76
CA HIS A 137 -34.89 7.95 18.14
C HIS A 137 -36.18 8.80 18.20
N ALA A 138 -36.38 9.75 17.29
CA ALA A 138 -37.60 10.56 17.21
C ALA A 138 -38.84 9.83 16.63
N MET A 139 -38.67 8.65 16.04
CA MET A 139 -39.77 7.80 15.55
C MET A 139 -40.16 6.70 16.55
N ILE A 140 -39.33 6.46 17.57
CA ILE A 140 -39.55 5.44 18.62
C ILE A 140 -40.10 6.07 19.91
N GLU A 141 -40.03 7.38 20.05
CA GLU A 141 -40.73 8.19 21.07
C GLU A 141 -42.06 8.73 20.51
#